data_AF-A0A2G7G9A7-F1
#
_entry.id   AF-A0A2G7G9A7-F1
#
_cell.length_a   1.000
_cell.length_b   1.000
_cell.length_c   1.000
_cell.angle_alpha   90.00
_cell.angle_beta   90.00
_cell.angle_gamma   90.00
#
_symmetry.space_group_name_H-M   'P 1'
#
loop_
_entity.id
_entity.type
_entity.pdbx_description
1 polymer ?
#
loop_
_entity_poly.entity_id
_entity_poly.type
_entity_poly.pdbx_seq_one_letter_code
_entity_poly.pdbx_strand_id
1 'polypeptide(L)'
;MASDSETLYGFTPVAASAHTLLSSVSPSSAAPFIPVSETPAPDTALARRINTYAQSHLPLPIYNHSLRVYHYGLAMKRHLFPSWTFTDETYFLTCLLHDIGATEDNLTSTKLSFEFFGGLIALNVLQETTDSSQGATAPRDQAESVAEAIIRHQDLCSEGKITAVGQLLQLATIFEDNTGAYADCVHPATIEDVSHQFPRMGWSHCFAATIHRENELKPWSHTTTLGEDAFPAKVLGNKLMEPFESLSSAMCPPQTIIHPEIQCPTSSPLVNISDRLPADSLSQGAYKLAKSVLPPALVNHSVRVFLFAEWFAHREQSEWATPAKKGLLCTACLLHDVGCAGRFDGPQRFEVEGADAAATFLRENDVPQSEIEQVWQAIALHTTPGIAERISSCARLVRQAVLLDFGKFFSQEAEDFRSLTELSFPRLAIEKILGDIVVEQAERQPTKAPHASWPGVLLRAKREEPEWEGVNKAF
;
A
#
# COMPACT_ATOMS: atom_id res chain seq x y z
N MET A 1 -31.22 15.18 19.71
CA MET A 1 -31.06 14.18 20.78
C MET A 1 -30.93 12.87 20.06
N ALA A 2 -29.72 12.27 20.04
CA ALA A 2 -29.54 10.94 19.45
C ALA A 2 -30.50 9.97 20.16
N SER A 3 -31.10 9.05 19.42
CA SER A 3 -31.90 7.99 20.02
C SER A 3 -30.99 7.15 20.93
N ASP A 4 -31.52 6.63 22.05
CA ASP A 4 -30.72 5.84 23.01
C ASP A 4 -29.99 4.67 22.31
N SER A 5 -30.54 4.12 21.22
CA SER A 5 -29.92 3.05 20.41
C SER A 5 -28.68 3.49 19.63
N GLU A 6 -28.66 4.68 19.04
CA GLU A 6 -27.51 5.18 18.25
C GLU A 6 -26.25 5.32 19.11
N THR A 7 -26.40 5.86 20.33
CA THR A 7 -25.30 5.97 21.29
C THR A 7 -24.91 4.64 21.91
N LEU A 8 -25.87 3.72 22.08
CA LEU A 8 -25.65 2.39 22.66
C LEU A 8 -24.81 1.49 21.75
N TYR A 9 -25.01 1.59 20.43
CA TYR A 9 -24.29 0.79 19.44
C TYR A 9 -23.05 1.49 18.89
N GLY A 10 -22.79 2.74 19.27
CA GLY A 10 -21.53 3.41 18.97
C GLY A 10 -21.51 4.24 17.70
N PHE A 11 -22.68 4.63 17.17
CA PHE A 11 -22.84 5.65 16.13
C PHE A 11 -22.57 7.07 16.63
N THR A 12 -21.60 7.21 17.54
CA THR A 12 -21.10 8.51 17.98
C THR A 12 -20.01 8.95 17.00
N PRO A 13 -20.18 10.11 16.33
CA PRO A 13 -19.21 10.57 15.34
C PRO A 13 -17.95 11.10 16.03
N VAL A 14 -16.80 10.51 15.70
CA VAL A 14 -15.47 10.93 16.16
C VAL A 14 -14.56 11.23 14.97
N ALA A 15 -13.43 11.90 15.20
CA ALA A 15 -12.46 12.18 14.14
C ALA A 15 -11.84 10.86 13.64
N ALA A 16 -11.78 10.67 12.31
CA ALA A 16 -11.21 9.48 11.69
C ALA A 16 -9.67 9.39 11.84
N SER A 17 -9.01 10.54 11.98
CA SER A 17 -7.57 10.59 12.24
C SER A 17 -7.27 10.29 13.70
N ALA A 18 -6.59 9.17 13.94
CA ALA A 18 -6.09 8.78 15.26
C ALA A 18 -5.25 9.89 15.92
N HIS A 19 -4.39 10.56 15.14
CA HIS A 19 -3.57 11.67 15.64
C HIS A 19 -4.42 12.87 16.07
N THR A 20 -5.41 13.25 15.26
CA THR A 20 -6.32 14.36 15.59
C THR A 20 -7.16 14.05 16.82
N LEU A 21 -7.65 12.81 16.93
CA LEU A 21 -8.43 12.37 18.07
C LEU A 21 -7.61 12.36 19.36
N LEU A 22 -6.43 11.73 19.35
CA LEU A 22 -5.56 11.64 20.52
C LEU A 22 -5.00 13.01 20.91
N SER A 23 -4.72 13.90 19.97
CA SER A 23 -4.31 15.28 20.28
C SER A 23 -5.41 16.10 20.96
N SER A 24 -6.68 15.76 20.71
CA SER A 24 -7.83 16.39 21.37
C SER A 24 -8.08 15.86 22.79
N VAL A 25 -7.49 14.72 23.14
CA VAL A 25 -7.62 14.06 24.44
C VAL A 25 -6.29 14.19 25.17
N SER A 26 -6.16 15.20 26.03
CA SER A 26 -5.01 15.28 26.94
C SER A 26 -5.18 14.27 28.07
N PRO A 27 -4.39 13.18 28.14
CA PRO A 27 -4.49 12.24 29.24
C PRO A 27 -3.97 12.94 30.50
N SER A 28 -4.81 13.11 31.51
CA SER A 28 -4.43 13.79 32.75
C SER A 28 -3.56 12.92 33.68
N SER A 29 -3.35 11.65 33.34
CA SER A 29 -2.57 10.65 34.10
C SER A 29 -1.96 9.61 33.18
N ALA A 30 -0.94 8.87 33.65
CA ALA A 30 -0.42 7.70 32.94
C ALA A 30 -1.50 6.62 32.77
N ALA A 31 -1.35 5.77 31.74
CA ALA A 31 -2.27 4.67 31.48
C ALA A 31 -2.37 3.74 32.71
N PRO A 32 -3.58 3.48 33.24
CA PRO A 32 -3.76 2.59 34.37
C PRO A 32 -3.52 1.13 33.96
N PHE A 33 -2.97 0.34 34.88
CA PHE A 33 -2.95 -1.12 34.73
C PHE A 33 -4.37 -1.66 34.84
N ILE A 34 -4.82 -2.30 33.77
CA ILE A 34 -6.11 -3.01 33.69
C ILE A 34 -5.79 -4.47 33.36
N PRO A 35 -6.02 -5.42 34.28
CA PRO A 35 -5.82 -6.84 34.01
C PRO A 35 -6.95 -7.41 33.13
N VAL A 36 -6.68 -8.53 32.46
CA VAL A 36 -7.70 -9.24 31.65
C VAL A 36 -8.91 -9.63 32.48
N SER A 37 -8.72 -9.93 33.77
CA SER A 37 -9.81 -10.27 34.71
C SER A 37 -10.83 -9.14 34.90
N GLU A 38 -10.45 -7.88 34.64
CA GLU A 38 -11.33 -6.72 34.71
C GLU A 38 -12.02 -6.37 33.39
N THR A 39 -11.70 -7.10 32.31
CA THR A 39 -12.30 -6.92 30.97
C THR A 39 -12.88 -8.26 30.45
N PRO A 40 -13.78 -8.91 31.22
CA PRO A 40 -14.30 -10.22 30.81
C PRO A 40 -15.06 -10.13 29.47
N ALA A 41 -15.06 -11.25 28.74
CA ALA A 41 -15.93 -11.40 27.58
C ALA A 41 -17.41 -11.26 28.01
N PRO A 42 -18.26 -10.56 27.25
CA PRO A 42 -19.67 -10.40 27.58
C PRO A 42 -20.38 -11.76 27.61
N ASP A 43 -21.11 -12.07 28.70
CA ASP A 43 -21.81 -13.35 28.87
C ASP A 43 -23.26 -13.32 28.36
N THR A 44 -23.48 -12.67 27.21
CA THR A 44 -24.79 -12.64 26.56
C THR A 44 -24.95 -13.81 25.61
N ALA A 45 -26.20 -14.15 25.25
CA ALA A 45 -26.46 -15.22 24.29
C ALA A 45 -25.86 -14.92 22.91
N LEU A 46 -25.88 -13.65 22.48
CA LEU A 46 -25.30 -13.20 21.21
C LEU A 46 -23.77 -13.30 21.24
N ALA A 47 -23.13 -12.78 22.29
CA ALA A 47 -21.67 -12.85 22.43
C ALA A 47 -21.17 -14.29 22.49
N ARG A 48 -21.84 -15.20 23.22
CA ARG A 48 -21.49 -16.63 23.23
C ARG A 48 -21.61 -17.26 21.85
N ARG A 49 -22.70 -16.99 21.13
CA ARG A 49 -22.93 -17.50 19.77
C ARG A 49 -21.82 -17.08 18.82
N ILE A 50 -21.50 -15.78 18.80
CA ILE A 50 -20.49 -15.22 17.90
C ILE A 50 -19.08 -15.65 18.31
N ASN A 51 -18.82 -15.80 19.61
CA ASN A 51 -17.57 -16.38 20.09
C ASN A 51 -17.38 -17.83 19.61
N THR A 52 -18.42 -18.67 19.71
CA THR A 52 -18.36 -20.03 19.16
C THR A 52 -18.17 -20.04 17.64
N TYR A 53 -18.83 -19.12 16.92
CA TYR A 53 -18.66 -18.97 15.48
C TYR A 53 -17.23 -18.56 15.11
N ALA A 54 -16.67 -17.57 15.80
CA ALA A 54 -15.29 -17.11 15.60
C ALA A 54 -14.29 -18.23 15.90
N GLN A 55 -14.48 -19.00 16.98
CA GLN A 55 -13.63 -20.14 17.33
C GLN A 55 -13.64 -21.26 16.28
N SER A 56 -14.76 -21.46 15.57
CA SER A 56 -14.87 -22.52 14.56
C SER A 56 -14.39 -22.12 13.17
N HIS A 57 -14.33 -20.82 12.87
CA HIS A 57 -13.96 -20.31 11.54
C HIS A 57 -12.60 -19.60 11.50
N LEU A 58 -12.11 -19.08 12.64
CA LEU A 58 -10.82 -18.39 12.69
C LEU A 58 -9.69 -19.36 13.11
N PRO A 59 -8.54 -19.32 12.42
CA PRO A 59 -7.30 -19.88 12.93
C PRO A 59 -6.95 -19.33 14.30
N LEU A 60 -6.35 -20.17 15.17
CA LEU A 60 -6.01 -19.81 16.54
C LEU A 60 -5.19 -18.51 16.69
N PRO A 61 -4.20 -18.20 15.81
CA PRO A 61 -3.49 -16.92 15.87
C PRO A 61 -4.40 -15.69 15.62
N ILE A 62 -5.33 -15.77 14.65
CA ILE A 62 -6.28 -14.69 14.32
C ILE A 62 -7.32 -14.52 15.43
N TYR A 63 -7.80 -15.63 15.99
CA TYR A 63 -8.71 -15.60 17.13
C TYR A 63 -8.05 -14.97 18.37
N ASN A 64 -6.81 -15.34 18.69
CA ASN A 64 -6.07 -14.72 19.80
C ASN A 64 -5.82 -13.24 19.54
N HIS A 65 -5.46 -12.84 18.32
CA HIS A 65 -5.33 -11.43 17.93
C HIS A 65 -6.63 -10.66 18.18
N SER A 66 -7.77 -11.18 17.72
CA SER A 66 -9.09 -10.58 17.91
C SER A 66 -9.41 -10.33 19.40
N LEU A 67 -9.02 -11.26 20.29
CA LEU A 67 -9.18 -11.08 21.74
C LEU A 67 -8.21 -10.04 22.32
N ARG A 68 -6.96 -9.99 21.85
CA ARG A 68 -6.02 -8.95 22.27
C ARG A 68 -6.51 -7.55 21.89
N VAL A 69 -7.01 -7.38 20.66
CA VAL A 69 -7.63 -6.13 20.18
C VAL A 69 -8.82 -5.72 21.04
N TYR A 70 -9.63 -6.69 21.50
CA TYR A 70 -10.72 -6.43 22.44
C TYR A 70 -10.20 -5.90 23.79
N HIS A 71 -9.24 -6.56 24.41
CA HIS A 71 -8.72 -6.15 25.72
C HIS A 71 -7.95 -4.81 25.66
N TYR A 72 -7.14 -4.60 24.63
CA TYR A 72 -6.43 -3.32 24.42
C TYR A 72 -7.41 -2.18 24.14
N GLY A 73 -8.42 -2.40 23.30
CA GLY A 73 -9.46 -1.41 23.06
C GLY A 73 -10.23 -1.04 24.32
N LEU A 74 -10.60 -2.00 25.17
CA LEU A 74 -11.27 -1.69 26.43
C LEU A 74 -10.37 -0.91 27.40
N ALA A 75 -9.08 -1.23 27.46
CA ALA A 75 -8.11 -0.47 28.25
C ALA A 75 -8.02 0.98 27.76
N MET A 76 -7.92 1.19 26.44
CA MET A 76 -7.91 2.51 25.81
C MET A 76 -9.23 3.27 26.03
N LYS A 77 -10.38 2.60 25.89
CA LYS A 77 -11.70 3.18 26.13
C LYS A 77 -11.81 3.72 27.56
N ARG A 78 -11.42 2.91 28.55
CA ARG A 78 -11.48 3.31 29.98
C ARG A 78 -10.53 4.46 30.31
N HIS A 79 -9.37 4.49 29.66
CA HIS A 79 -8.34 5.49 29.94
C HIS A 79 -8.56 6.81 29.17
N LEU A 80 -8.69 6.74 27.86
CA LEU A 80 -8.68 7.89 26.95
C LEU A 80 -10.10 8.41 26.67
N PHE A 81 -11.10 7.52 26.68
CA PHE A 81 -12.46 7.87 26.26
C PHE A 81 -13.54 7.46 27.27
N PRO A 82 -13.46 7.93 28.53
CA PRO A 82 -14.46 7.57 29.55
C PRO A 82 -15.87 8.08 29.21
N SER A 83 -16.00 9.01 28.26
CA SER A 83 -17.27 9.53 27.76
C SER A 83 -17.95 8.62 26.72
N TRP A 84 -17.30 7.57 26.22
CA TRP A 84 -17.88 6.66 25.22
C TRP A 84 -18.79 5.63 25.87
N THR A 85 -20.09 5.71 25.57
CA THR A 85 -21.15 4.94 26.24
C THR A 85 -21.59 3.67 25.50
N PHE A 86 -20.96 3.31 24.38
CA PHE A 86 -21.35 2.11 23.63
C PHE A 86 -21.11 0.82 24.42
N THR A 87 -21.89 -0.23 24.12
CA THR A 87 -21.81 -1.50 24.86
C THR A 87 -20.53 -2.27 24.56
N ASP A 88 -19.96 -2.88 25.61
CA ASP A 88 -18.80 -3.76 25.47
C ASP A 88 -19.15 -5.00 24.61
N GLU A 89 -20.42 -5.42 24.58
CA GLU A 89 -20.93 -6.44 23.65
C GLU A 89 -20.71 -6.04 22.19
N THR A 90 -21.12 -4.83 21.77
CA THR A 90 -20.96 -4.40 20.37
C THR A 90 -19.49 -4.36 19.96
N TYR A 91 -18.63 -3.88 20.86
CA TYR A 91 -17.19 -3.87 20.63
C TYR A 91 -16.61 -5.29 20.55
N PHE A 92 -17.00 -6.19 21.46
CA PHE A 92 -16.58 -7.59 21.46
C PHE A 92 -16.94 -8.31 20.14
N LEU A 93 -18.18 -8.14 19.67
CA LEU A 93 -18.64 -8.71 18.39
C LEU A 93 -17.83 -8.16 17.21
N THR A 94 -17.51 -6.87 17.23
CA THR A 94 -16.69 -6.24 16.21
C THR A 94 -15.28 -6.82 16.20
N CYS A 95 -14.61 -6.90 17.36
CA CYS A 95 -13.27 -7.43 17.47
C CYS A 95 -13.18 -8.90 17.01
N LEU A 96 -14.15 -9.74 17.38
CA LEU A 96 -14.15 -11.15 16.97
C LEU A 96 -14.34 -11.38 15.47
N LEU A 97 -15.00 -10.46 14.76
CA LEU A 97 -15.38 -10.66 13.37
C LEU A 97 -14.56 -9.81 12.39
N HIS A 98 -13.73 -8.88 12.84
CA HIS A 98 -13.06 -7.93 11.94
C HIS A 98 -12.16 -8.60 10.89
N ASP A 99 -11.49 -9.68 11.28
CA ASP A 99 -10.61 -10.47 10.40
C ASP A 99 -11.28 -11.71 9.79
N ILE A 100 -12.61 -11.88 9.92
CA ILE A 100 -13.28 -13.07 9.37
C ILE A 100 -13.13 -13.18 7.85
N GLY A 101 -13.03 -12.04 7.16
CA GLY A 101 -12.79 -12.01 5.72
C GLY A 101 -11.39 -12.48 5.32
N ALA A 102 -10.43 -12.46 6.24
CA ALA A 102 -9.01 -12.74 6.02
C ALA A 102 -8.66 -14.24 6.09
N THR A 103 -9.62 -15.11 6.39
CA THR A 103 -9.44 -16.58 6.35
C THR A 103 -9.29 -17.08 4.90
N GLU A 104 -8.43 -18.07 4.64
CA GLU A 104 -8.16 -18.57 3.26
C GLU A 104 -9.44 -18.97 2.50
N ASP A 105 -10.40 -19.60 3.17
CA ASP A 105 -11.69 -19.98 2.58
C ASP A 105 -12.46 -18.73 2.09
N ASN A 106 -12.52 -17.68 2.92
CA ASN A 106 -13.19 -16.44 2.57
C ASN A 106 -12.41 -15.63 1.53
N LEU A 107 -11.08 -15.59 1.60
CA LEU A 107 -10.21 -14.92 0.63
C LEU A 107 -10.43 -15.46 -0.79
N THR A 108 -10.56 -16.78 -0.94
CA THR A 108 -10.74 -17.45 -2.24
C THR A 108 -12.19 -17.48 -2.71
N SER A 109 -13.17 -17.34 -1.80
CA SER A 109 -14.61 -17.38 -2.13
C SER A 109 -15.15 -16.09 -2.79
N THR A 110 -14.41 -14.98 -2.71
CA THR A 110 -14.87 -13.66 -3.15
C THR A 110 -13.82 -12.91 -3.96
N LYS A 111 -14.27 -11.90 -4.71
CA LYS A 111 -13.41 -10.91 -5.38
C LYS A 111 -13.42 -9.54 -4.69
N LEU A 112 -14.21 -9.39 -3.62
CA LEU A 112 -14.25 -8.18 -2.80
C LEU A 112 -13.08 -8.17 -1.82
N SER A 113 -12.65 -6.98 -1.42
CA SER A 113 -11.64 -6.82 -0.36
C SER A 113 -12.11 -7.48 0.93
N PHE A 114 -11.19 -8.07 1.68
CA PHE A 114 -11.52 -8.88 2.85
C PHE A 114 -12.26 -8.06 3.93
N GLU A 115 -12.01 -6.76 4.04
CA GLU A 115 -12.67 -5.85 4.96
C GLU A 115 -14.15 -5.68 4.58
N PHE A 116 -14.42 -5.48 3.29
CA PHE A 116 -15.79 -5.37 2.76
C PHE A 116 -16.54 -6.70 2.89
N PHE A 117 -15.91 -7.80 2.50
CA PHE A 117 -16.54 -9.12 2.58
C PHE A 117 -16.72 -9.57 4.03
N GLY A 118 -15.75 -9.30 4.90
CA GLY A 118 -15.82 -9.55 6.34
C GLY A 118 -16.97 -8.77 6.99
N GLY A 119 -17.17 -7.51 6.63
CA GLY A 119 -18.31 -6.71 7.07
C GLY A 119 -19.66 -7.29 6.62
N LEU A 120 -19.75 -7.79 5.38
CA LEU A 120 -20.96 -8.47 4.88
C LEU A 120 -21.21 -9.80 5.60
N ILE A 121 -20.18 -10.60 5.86
CA ILE A 121 -20.29 -11.82 6.66
C ILE A 121 -20.76 -11.47 8.06
N ALA A 122 -20.17 -10.45 8.70
CA ALA A 122 -20.55 -10.03 10.04
C ALA A 122 -22.01 -9.58 10.09
N LEU A 123 -22.46 -8.79 9.13
CA LEU A 123 -23.86 -8.38 9.02
C LEU A 123 -24.79 -9.59 8.91
N ASN A 124 -24.47 -10.55 8.05
CA ASN A 124 -25.27 -11.75 7.85
C ASN A 124 -25.27 -12.65 9.09
N VAL A 125 -24.12 -12.94 9.70
CA VAL A 125 -24.00 -13.82 10.88
C VAL A 125 -24.66 -13.21 12.13
N LEU A 126 -24.72 -11.88 12.22
CA LEU A 126 -25.42 -11.18 13.30
C LEU A 126 -26.94 -11.17 13.10
N GLN A 127 -27.42 -11.13 11.85
CA GLN A 127 -28.84 -11.07 11.48
C GLN A 127 -29.48 -12.46 11.25
N GLU A 128 -28.75 -13.45 10.75
CA GLU A 128 -29.25 -14.78 10.42
C GLU A 128 -29.13 -15.73 11.62
N THR A 129 -30.20 -16.49 11.88
CA THR A 129 -30.20 -17.61 12.83
C THR A 129 -30.40 -18.90 12.05
N THR A 130 -29.36 -19.71 11.93
CA THR A 130 -29.39 -20.99 11.21
C THR A 130 -29.94 -22.15 12.03
N ASP A 131 -30.07 -22.01 13.35
CA ASP A 131 -30.59 -23.06 14.20
C ASP A 131 -31.80 -22.64 15.02
N SER A 132 -32.70 -23.60 15.20
CA SER A 132 -33.95 -23.59 15.97
C SER A 132 -33.79 -23.32 17.48
N SER A 133 -32.62 -22.84 17.92
CA SER A 133 -32.40 -22.24 19.23
C SER A 133 -32.73 -20.74 19.15
N GLN A 134 -33.89 -20.35 19.66
CA GLN A 134 -34.14 -18.97 20.05
C GLN A 134 -32.97 -18.49 20.93
N GLY A 135 -32.11 -17.62 20.42
CA GLY A 135 -30.90 -17.26 21.16
C GLY A 135 -30.13 -16.09 20.59
N ALA A 136 -30.79 -14.94 20.50
CA ALA A 136 -30.19 -13.61 20.32
C ALA A 136 -29.65 -13.30 18.91
N THR A 137 -30.55 -12.95 17.99
CA THR A 137 -30.25 -12.11 16.83
C THR A 137 -29.88 -10.70 17.29
N ALA A 138 -28.84 -10.11 16.71
CA ALA A 138 -28.47 -8.73 17.01
C ALA A 138 -29.56 -7.77 16.47
N PRO A 139 -29.91 -6.69 17.20
CA PRO A 139 -30.65 -5.59 16.63
C PRO A 139 -29.95 -5.08 15.36
N ARG A 140 -30.75 -4.66 14.38
CA ARG A 140 -30.24 -4.23 13.08
C ARG A 140 -29.18 -3.13 13.21
N ASP A 141 -29.46 -2.12 14.03
CA ASP A 141 -28.53 -1.02 14.32
C ASP A 141 -27.20 -1.52 14.90
N GLN A 142 -27.22 -2.55 15.75
CA GLN A 142 -26.00 -3.15 16.29
C GLN A 142 -25.21 -3.87 15.19
N ALA A 143 -25.89 -4.64 14.34
CA ALA A 143 -25.24 -5.37 13.26
C ALA A 143 -24.68 -4.43 12.18
N GLU A 144 -25.39 -3.35 11.86
CA GLU A 144 -24.91 -2.30 10.95
C GLU A 144 -23.72 -1.55 11.55
N SER A 145 -23.71 -1.28 12.86
CA SER A 145 -22.55 -0.65 13.51
C SER A 145 -21.32 -1.56 13.50
N VAL A 146 -21.49 -2.86 13.71
CA VAL A 146 -20.40 -3.84 13.63
C VAL A 146 -19.88 -3.90 12.19
N ALA A 147 -20.77 -4.02 11.20
CA ALA A 147 -20.40 -4.08 9.80
C ALA A 147 -19.65 -2.82 9.33
N GLU A 148 -20.13 -1.62 9.68
CA GLU A 148 -19.47 -0.34 9.37
C GLU A 148 -18.07 -0.28 9.99
N ALA A 149 -17.93 -0.67 11.27
CA ALA A 149 -16.64 -0.68 11.96
C ALA A 149 -15.65 -1.65 11.31
N ILE A 150 -16.10 -2.85 10.91
CA ILE A 150 -15.28 -3.84 10.21
C ILE A 150 -14.92 -3.35 8.82
N ILE A 151 -15.85 -2.81 8.03
CA ILE A 151 -15.56 -2.31 6.69
C ILE A 151 -14.45 -1.25 6.71
N ARG A 152 -14.45 -0.40 7.74
CA ARG A 152 -13.54 0.74 7.85
C ARG A 152 -12.34 0.47 8.76
N HIS A 153 -12.12 -0.76 9.24
CA HIS A 153 -11.05 -1.02 10.22
C HIS A 153 -9.63 -0.82 9.67
N GLN A 154 -9.45 -0.86 8.34
CA GLN A 154 -8.20 -0.50 7.66
C GLN A 154 -8.24 0.85 6.94
N ASP A 155 -9.36 1.58 7.04
CA ASP A 155 -9.55 2.89 6.39
C ASP A 155 -8.88 4.01 7.21
N LEU A 156 -7.54 4.06 7.15
CA LEU A 156 -6.68 4.98 7.91
C LEU A 156 -6.69 6.39 7.31
N CYS A 157 -7.85 7.05 7.33
CA CYS A 157 -8.06 8.40 6.82
C CYS A 157 -7.38 9.49 7.67
N SER A 158 -6.84 10.52 7.01
CA SER A 158 -6.30 11.73 7.67
C SER A 158 -7.38 12.78 8.00
N GLU A 159 -8.51 12.75 7.30
CA GLU A 159 -9.62 13.70 7.46
C GLU A 159 -10.97 12.98 7.53
N GLY A 160 -11.97 13.63 8.13
CA GLY A 160 -13.35 13.13 8.18
C GLY A 160 -13.76 12.54 9.54
N LYS A 161 -14.87 11.79 9.53
CA LYS A 161 -15.49 11.22 10.72
C LYS A 161 -15.70 9.70 10.57
N ILE A 162 -15.68 9.02 11.70
CA ILE A 162 -15.94 7.58 11.83
C ILE A 162 -16.80 7.33 13.09
N THR A 163 -17.36 6.13 13.24
CA THR A 163 -18.03 5.70 14.47
C THR A 163 -17.02 5.52 15.60
N ALA A 164 -17.44 5.73 16.85
CA ALA A 164 -16.57 5.54 18.01
C ALA A 164 -16.07 4.08 18.13
N VAL A 165 -16.91 3.11 17.76
CA VAL A 165 -16.54 1.68 17.71
C VAL A 165 -15.50 1.41 16.63
N GLY A 166 -15.68 1.96 15.42
CA GLY A 166 -14.71 1.82 14.32
C GLY A 166 -13.37 2.48 14.65
N GLN A 167 -13.38 3.65 15.29
CA GLN A 167 -12.15 4.30 15.71
C GLN A 167 -11.43 3.55 16.82
N LEU A 168 -12.17 2.99 17.78
CA LEU A 168 -11.55 2.18 18.83
C LEU A 168 -10.90 0.93 18.25
N LEU A 169 -11.59 0.28 17.31
CA LEU A 169 -11.07 -0.86 16.58
C LEU A 169 -9.78 -0.51 15.85
N GLN A 170 -9.77 0.59 15.08
CA GLN A 170 -8.56 1.08 14.41
C GLN A 170 -7.42 1.36 15.39
N LEU A 171 -7.68 2.04 16.51
CA LEU A 171 -6.64 2.32 17.51
C LEU A 171 -6.06 1.04 18.11
N ALA A 172 -6.92 0.05 18.38
CA ALA A 172 -6.51 -1.22 18.96
C ALA A 172 -5.76 -2.11 17.97
N THR A 173 -6.18 -2.18 16.71
CA THR A 173 -5.45 -2.91 15.65
C THR A 173 -4.14 -2.22 15.32
N ILE A 174 -4.12 -0.89 15.15
CA ILE A 174 -2.87 -0.13 14.92
C ILE A 174 -1.88 -0.31 16.07
N PHE A 175 -2.34 -0.28 17.32
CA PHE A 175 -1.46 -0.48 18.47
C PHE A 175 -0.84 -1.89 18.50
N GLU A 176 -1.60 -2.90 18.07
CA GLU A 176 -1.20 -4.31 18.13
C GLU A 176 -0.37 -4.75 16.92
N ASP A 177 -0.76 -4.29 15.72
CA ASP A 177 -0.19 -4.64 14.42
C ASP A 177 0.91 -3.67 13.96
N ASN A 178 0.86 -2.40 14.38
CA ASN A 178 1.65 -1.32 13.79
C ASN A 178 2.66 -0.70 14.78
N THR A 179 3.93 -1.07 14.60
CA THR A 179 5.12 -0.19 14.76
C THR A 179 5.44 0.42 16.14
N GLY A 180 4.72 0.11 17.22
CA GLY A 180 4.94 0.74 18.53
C GLY A 180 4.43 2.19 18.61
N ALA A 181 3.56 2.60 17.68
CA ALA A 181 2.83 3.86 17.78
C ALA A 181 1.84 3.81 18.94
N TYR A 182 1.72 4.91 19.70
CA TYR A 182 0.80 5.04 20.82
C TYR A 182 1.04 4.07 22.00
N ALA A 183 2.28 3.61 22.19
CA ALA A 183 2.68 2.76 23.33
C ALA A 183 2.27 3.34 24.69
N ASP A 184 2.18 4.68 24.81
CA ASP A 184 1.77 5.38 26.03
C ASP A 184 0.27 5.24 26.36
N CYS A 185 -0.54 4.73 25.44
CA CYS A 185 -1.99 4.60 25.61
C CYS A 185 -2.41 3.37 26.44
N VAL A 186 -1.53 2.39 26.61
CA VAL A 186 -1.78 1.15 27.37
C VAL A 186 -0.62 0.89 28.32
N HIS A 187 -0.93 0.53 29.56
CA HIS A 187 0.12 0.26 30.55
C HIS A 187 0.92 -1.00 30.18
N PRO A 188 2.27 -1.01 30.31
CA PRO A 188 3.10 -2.16 29.94
C PRO A 188 2.71 -3.48 30.60
N ALA A 189 2.32 -3.45 31.88
CA ALA A 189 1.85 -4.64 32.59
C ALA A 189 0.52 -5.20 32.03
N THR A 190 -0.33 -4.37 31.42
CA THR A 190 -1.54 -4.83 30.72
C THR A 190 -1.17 -5.53 29.42
N ILE A 191 -0.16 -5.03 28.69
CA ILE A 191 0.37 -5.69 27.48
C ILE A 191 0.91 -7.08 27.82
N GLU A 192 1.66 -7.18 28.91
CA GLU A 192 2.21 -8.44 29.40
C GLU A 192 1.11 -9.43 29.80
N ASP A 193 0.14 -9.02 30.63
CA ASP A 193 -0.97 -9.88 31.08
C ASP A 193 -1.83 -10.39 29.90
N VAL A 194 -2.20 -9.50 28.97
CA VAL A 194 -2.98 -9.85 27.78
C VAL A 194 -2.19 -10.80 26.86
N SER A 195 -0.90 -10.53 26.63
CA SER A 195 -0.05 -11.36 25.76
C SER A 195 0.27 -12.72 26.37
N HIS A 196 0.31 -12.83 27.70
CA HIS A 196 0.44 -14.11 28.40
C HIS A 196 -0.81 -14.97 28.30
N GLN A 197 -2.01 -14.36 28.41
CA GLN A 197 -3.27 -15.10 28.33
C GLN A 197 -3.67 -15.45 26.90
N PHE A 198 -3.30 -14.60 25.93
CA PHE A 198 -3.58 -14.79 24.50
C PHE A 198 -2.29 -14.74 23.66
N PRO A 199 -1.52 -15.85 23.59
CA PRO A 199 -0.23 -15.89 22.91
C PRO A 199 -0.30 -15.43 21.44
N ARG A 200 0.74 -14.70 21.01
CA ARG A 200 0.86 -14.16 19.63
C ARG A 200 1.16 -15.25 18.59
N MET A 201 1.93 -16.26 18.96
CA MET A 201 2.22 -17.43 18.10
C MET A 201 2.76 -17.05 16.70
N GLY A 202 3.64 -16.05 16.61
CA GLY A 202 4.16 -15.58 15.32
C GLY A 202 3.20 -14.69 14.53
N TRP A 203 2.25 -14.03 15.22
CA TRP A 203 1.20 -13.19 14.62
C TRP A 203 1.72 -12.26 13.53
N SER A 204 2.83 -11.56 13.77
CA SER A 204 3.39 -10.59 12.84
C SER A 204 3.74 -11.22 11.48
N HIS A 205 4.18 -12.49 11.47
CA HIS A 205 4.45 -13.24 10.24
C HIS A 205 3.16 -13.75 9.59
N CYS A 206 2.21 -14.25 10.39
CA CYS A 206 0.92 -14.73 9.89
C CYS A 206 0.12 -13.59 9.22
N PHE A 207 0.05 -12.43 9.87
CA PHE A 207 -0.67 -11.28 9.35
C PHE A 207 -0.01 -10.72 8.09
N ALA A 208 1.31 -10.56 8.08
CA ALA A 208 2.04 -10.14 6.88
C ALA A 208 1.79 -11.11 5.69
N ALA A 209 1.81 -12.43 5.94
CA ALA A 209 1.50 -13.42 4.92
C ALA A 209 0.05 -13.32 4.42
N THR A 210 -0.91 -13.11 5.31
CA THR A 210 -2.33 -12.92 4.94
C THR A 210 -2.53 -11.65 4.10
N ILE A 211 -1.85 -10.55 4.41
CA ILE A 211 -1.91 -9.32 3.63
C ILE A 211 -1.29 -9.51 2.23
N HIS A 212 -0.11 -10.16 2.14
CA HIS A 212 0.47 -10.52 0.85
C HIS A 212 -0.49 -11.40 0.04
N ARG A 213 -1.12 -12.39 0.68
CA ARG A 213 -2.06 -13.29 0.04
C ARG A 213 -3.31 -12.58 -0.49
N GLU A 214 -3.87 -11.62 0.26
CA GLU A 214 -4.98 -10.78 -0.19
C GLU A 214 -4.56 -9.94 -1.41
N ASN A 215 -3.38 -9.32 -1.37
CA ASN A 215 -2.88 -8.50 -2.47
C ASN A 215 -2.59 -9.34 -3.74
N GLU A 216 -2.10 -10.58 -3.59
CA GLU A 216 -1.91 -11.53 -4.68
C GLU A 216 -3.24 -11.95 -5.33
N LEU A 217 -4.23 -12.33 -4.52
CA LEU A 217 -5.52 -12.80 -5.01
C LEU A 217 -6.39 -11.67 -5.54
N LYS A 218 -6.27 -10.49 -4.94
CA LYS A 218 -7.10 -9.32 -5.21
C LYS A 218 -6.22 -8.07 -5.31
N PRO A 219 -5.55 -7.85 -6.45
CA PRO A 219 -4.71 -6.65 -6.66
C PRO A 219 -5.47 -5.32 -6.65
N TRP A 220 -6.80 -5.36 -6.61
CA TRP A 220 -7.69 -4.20 -6.48
C TRP A 220 -8.30 -4.08 -5.07
N SER A 221 -7.79 -4.85 -4.09
CA SER A 221 -8.27 -4.81 -2.71
C SER A 221 -8.00 -3.44 -2.09
N HIS A 222 -8.85 -3.06 -1.15
CA HIS A 222 -8.63 -1.86 -0.33
C HIS A 222 -7.31 -1.94 0.43
N THR A 223 -6.90 -3.13 0.88
CA THR A 223 -5.63 -3.39 1.56
C THR A 223 -4.39 -2.83 0.83
N THR A 224 -4.41 -2.73 -0.50
CA THR A 224 -3.33 -2.08 -1.27
C THR A 224 -3.08 -0.62 -0.89
N THR A 225 -4.07 0.10 -0.34
CA THR A 225 -3.91 1.50 0.12
C THR A 225 -3.01 1.63 1.34
N LEU A 226 -2.77 0.54 2.07
CA LEU A 226 -1.82 0.51 3.20
C LEU A 226 -0.36 0.42 2.72
N GLY A 227 -0.14 0.08 1.45
CA GLY A 227 1.16 -0.15 0.83
C GLY A 227 1.52 -1.64 0.78
N GLU A 228 1.76 -2.16 -0.42
CA GLU A 228 1.92 -3.60 -0.70
C GLU A 228 3.09 -4.25 0.06
N ASP A 229 4.21 -3.54 0.21
CA ASP A 229 5.38 -4.02 0.97
C ASP A 229 5.65 -3.20 2.23
N ALA A 230 5.28 -1.91 2.22
CA ALA A 230 5.59 -0.99 3.32
C ALA A 230 4.82 -1.32 4.60
N PHE A 231 3.58 -1.83 4.49
CA PHE A 231 2.78 -2.22 5.64
C PHE A 231 3.20 -3.59 6.19
N PRO A 232 3.35 -4.67 5.38
CA PRO A 232 3.91 -5.93 5.87
C PRO A 232 5.31 -5.78 6.51
N ALA A 233 6.19 -4.97 5.93
CA ALA A 233 7.51 -4.71 6.52
C ALA A 233 7.43 -3.95 7.86
N LYS A 234 6.46 -3.07 8.03
CA LYS A 234 6.19 -2.36 9.30
C LYS A 234 5.67 -3.29 10.39
N VAL A 235 4.79 -4.23 10.03
CA VAL A 235 4.27 -5.27 10.93
C VAL A 235 5.42 -6.17 11.40
N LEU A 236 6.25 -6.64 10.48
CA LEU A 236 7.43 -7.48 10.80
C LEU A 236 8.49 -6.72 11.63
N GLY A 237 8.56 -5.40 11.51
CA GLY A 237 9.47 -4.52 12.25
C GLY A 237 8.98 -4.08 13.64
N ASN A 238 7.90 -4.66 14.17
CA ASN A 238 7.30 -4.23 15.43
C ASN A 238 8.14 -4.60 16.67
N LYS A 239 8.98 -3.67 17.12
CA LYS A 239 9.84 -3.82 18.32
C LYS A 239 9.09 -3.88 19.65
N LEU A 240 7.85 -3.38 19.72
CA LEU A 240 7.07 -3.38 20.96
C LEU A 240 6.62 -4.79 21.33
N MET A 241 6.26 -5.57 20.32
CA MET A 241 5.70 -6.92 20.50
C MET A 241 6.72 -8.05 20.28
N GLU A 242 7.92 -7.72 19.79
CA GLU A 242 9.05 -8.65 19.59
C GLU A 242 9.32 -9.60 20.78
N PRO A 243 9.29 -9.15 22.06
CA PRO A 243 9.50 -10.05 23.21
C PRO A 243 8.42 -11.11 23.41
N PHE A 244 7.23 -10.92 22.82
CA PHE A 244 6.06 -11.78 23.00
C PHE A 244 5.80 -12.71 21.79
N GLU A 245 6.65 -12.65 20.75
CA GLU A 245 6.54 -13.50 19.56
C GLU A 245 6.98 -14.96 19.82
N SER A 246 7.79 -15.21 20.85
CA SER A 246 8.49 -16.50 21.06
C SER A 246 7.90 -17.47 22.09
N LEU A 247 6.60 -17.39 22.40
CA LEU A 247 5.96 -18.33 23.33
C LEU A 247 5.00 -19.29 22.60
N SER A 248 5.53 -20.50 22.37
CA SER A 248 4.84 -21.77 22.04
C SER A 248 4.85 -22.24 20.58
N SER A 249 5.33 -23.48 20.42
CA SER A 249 5.61 -24.22 19.19
C SER A 249 4.33 -24.73 18.48
N ALA A 250 3.56 -23.85 17.86
CA ALA A 250 2.60 -24.26 16.84
C ALA A 250 3.04 -23.69 15.49
N MET A 251 3.88 -24.46 14.82
CA MET A 251 4.29 -24.21 13.45
C MET A 251 3.04 -24.13 12.56
N CYS A 252 2.86 -23.00 11.88
CA CYS A 252 2.10 -22.95 10.62
C CYS A 252 2.72 -24.01 9.68
N PRO A 253 1.93 -24.82 8.95
CA PRO A 253 2.48 -25.88 8.12
C PRO A 253 3.50 -25.29 7.14
N PRO A 254 4.74 -25.82 7.09
CA PRO A 254 5.79 -25.26 6.27
C PRO A 254 5.45 -25.51 4.81
N GLN A 255 5.20 -24.44 4.05
CA GLN A 255 5.47 -24.49 2.62
C GLN A 255 6.94 -24.13 2.45
N THR A 256 7.68 -25.10 1.91
CA THR A 256 9.12 -25.08 1.71
C THR A 256 9.52 -23.94 0.79
N ILE A 257 9.78 -22.75 1.36
CA ILE A 257 10.56 -21.72 0.70
C ILE A 257 12.02 -22.15 0.87
N ILE A 258 12.56 -22.79 -0.15
CA ILE A 258 14.00 -22.91 -0.32
C ILE A 258 14.50 -21.48 -0.52
N HIS A 259 15.02 -20.86 0.53
CA HIS A 259 15.93 -19.73 0.37
C HIS A 259 17.26 -20.30 -0.15
N PRO A 260 17.68 -20.05 -1.40
CA PRO A 260 19.09 -20.15 -1.68
C PRO A 260 19.77 -19.00 -0.93
N GLU A 261 20.66 -19.34 0.01
CA GLU A 261 21.65 -18.41 0.54
C GLU A 261 22.43 -17.86 -0.66
N ILE A 262 22.05 -16.66 -1.12
CA ILE A 262 22.85 -15.93 -2.10
C ILE A 262 24.04 -15.37 -1.34
N GLN A 263 25.13 -16.13 -1.36
CA GLN A 263 26.46 -15.60 -1.19
C GLN A 263 26.63 -14.41 -2.13
N CYS A 264 26.94 -13.25 -1.57
CA CYS A 264 27.29 -12.03 -2.28
C CYS A 264 28.42 -12.35 -3.29
N PRO A 265 28.15 -12.34 -4.61
CA PRO A 265 29.21 -12.55 -5.59
C PRO A 265 29.96 -11.23 -5.73
N THR A 266 31.20 -11.23 -5.26
CA THR A 266 32.21 -10.25 -5.65
C THR A 266 32.22 -10.09 -7.17
N SER A 267 31.94 -8.88 -7.64
CA SER A 267 32.24 -8.34 -8.98
C SER A 267 31.87 -9.23 -10.18
N SER A 268 30.62 -9.12 -10.64
CA SER A 268 30.28 -9.44 -12.04
C SER A 268 30.56 -8.22 -12.93
N PRO A 269 31.02 -8.41 -14.18
CA PRO A 269 31.54 -7.33 -15.01
C PRO A 269 30.44 -6.32 -15.36
N LEU A 270 30.74 -5.03 -15.22
CA LEU A 270 29.90 -3.92 -15.66
C LEU A 270 29.53 -4.13 -17.13
N VAL A 271 28.29 -4.56 -17.40
CA VAL A 271 27.77 -4.63 -18.76
C VAL A 271 27.74 -3.21 -19.31
N ASN A 272 28.42 -2.98 -20.43
CA ASN A 272 28.43 -1.66 -21.02
C ASN A 272 27.05 -1.36 -21.62
N ILE A 273 26.41 -0.27 -21.18
CA ILE A 273 25.05 0.12 -21.60
C ILE A 273 24.93 0.16 -23.14
N SER A 274 25.99 0.61 -23.83
CA SER A 274 26.03 0.70 -25.30
C SER A 274 25.73 -0.62 -26.00
N ASP A 275 26.04 -1.75 -25.36
CA ASP A 275 25.98 -3.09 -25.96
C ASP A 275 24.56 -3.68 -25.87
N ARG A 276 23.69 -3.09 -25.05
CA ARG A 276 22.26 -3.46 -24.91
C ARG A 276 21.32 -2.60 -25.75
N LEU A 277 21.80 -1.47 -26.24
CA LEU A 277 21.03 -0.57 -27.08
C LEU A 277 21.18 -0.95 -28.56
N PRO A 278 20.19 -0.60 -29.41
CA PRO A 278 20.35 -0.73 -30.85
C PRO A 278 21.62 -0.02 -31.34
N ALA A 279 22.35 -0.65 -32.27
CA ALA A 279 23.58 -0.09 -32.84
C ALA A 279 23.31 1.04 -33.87
N ASP A 280 22.06 1.41 -34.10
CA ASP A 280 21.70 2.50 -35.00
C ASP A 280 22.12 3.87 -34.45
N SER A 281 22.37 4.81 -35.37
CA SER A 281 22.84 6.14 -35.03
C SER A 281 21.84 6.92 -34.16
N LEU A 282 20.55 6.65 -34.32
CA LEU A 282 19.48 7.33 -33.61
C LEU A 282 19.49 6.98 -32.13
N SER A 283 19.49 5.69 -31.80
CA SER A 283 19.52 5.15 -30.44
C SER A 283 20.81 5.53 -29.71
N GLN A 284 21.95 5.43 -30.38
CA GLN A 284 23.24 5.81 -29.81
C GLN A 284 23.33 7.34 -29.61
N GLY A 285 22.74 8.12 -30.51
CA GLY A 285 22.62 9.57 -30.38
C GLY A 285 21.74 9.97 -29.19
N ALA A 286 20.58 9.35 -29.05
CA ALA A 286 19.65 9.56 -27.95
C ALA A 286 20.30 9.22 -26.60
N TYR A 287 21.01 8.09 -26.53
CA TYR A 287 21.73 7.68 -25.32
C TYR A 287 22.84 8.68 -24.94
N LYS A 288 23.63 9.15 -25.93
CA LYS A 288 24.65 10.19 -25.68
C LYS A 288 24.03 11.48 -25.16
N LEU A 289 22.90 11.89 -25.74
CA LEU A 289 22.17 13.07 -25.28
C LEU A 289 21.70 12.88 -23.84
N ALA A 290 20.99 11.79 -23.54
CA ALA A 290 20.49 11.45 -22.21
C ALA A 290 21.64 11.42 -21.19
N LYS A 291 22.73 10.71 -21.48
CA LYS A 291 23.92 10.62 -20.62
C LYS A 291 24.62 11.97 -20.40
N SER A 292 24.52 12.90 -21.34
CA SER A 292 25.16 14.22 -21.21
C SER A 292 24.38 15.20 -20.31
N VAL A 293 23.08 14.96 -20.10
CA VAL A 293 22.19 15.91 -19.39
C VAL A 293 21.54 15.32 -18.14
N LEU A 294 21.36 14.00 -18.06
CA LEU A 294 20.68 13.33 -16.95
C LEU A 294 21.67 12.78 -15.91
N PRO A 295 21.28 12.75 -14.63
CA PRO A 295 22.00 12.01 -13.60
C PRO A 295 22.10 10.51 -13.93
N PRO A 296 23.13 9.78 -13.44
CA PRO A 296 23.29 8.36 -13.69
C PRO A 296 22.06 7.50 -13.33
N ALA A 297 21.32 7.86 -12.29
CA ALA A 297 20.10 7.16 -11.89
C ALA A 297 19.02 7.22 -12.98
N LEU A 298 18.77 8.41 -13.56
CA LEU A 298 17.78 8.61 -14.63
C LEU A 298 18.24 7.97 -15.94
N VAL A 299 19.54 7.96 -16.22
CA VAL A 299 20.09 7.24 -17.38
C VAL A 299 19.85 5.74 -17.26
N ASN A 300 20.15 5.15 -16.10
CA ASN A 300 19.90 3.73 -15.86
C ASN A 300 18.41 3.41 -15.95
N HIS A 301 17.55 4.22 -15.33
CA HIS A 301 16.09 4.11 -15.45
C HIS A 301 15.65 4.10 -16.91
N SER A 302 16.08 5.08 -17.70
CA SER A 302 15.70 5.20 -19.11
C SER A 302 16.14 3.99 -19.95
N VAL A 303 17.30 3.39 -19.62
CA VAL A 303 17.77 2.14 -20.25
C VAL A 303 16.91 0.95 -19.84
N ARG A 304 16.58 0.81 -18.55
CA ARG A 304 15.68 -0.26 -18.07
C ARG A 304 14.31 -0.17 -18.73
N VAL A 305 13.74 1.04 -18.79
CA VAL A 305 12.47 1.33 -19.47
C VAL A 305 12.53 0.91 -20.95
N PHE A 306 13.64 1.17 -21.66
CA PHE A 306 13.78 0.68 -23.04
C PHE A 306 13.74 -0.86 -23.12
N LEU A 307 14.50 -1.55 -22.25
CA LEU A 307 14.56 -3.01 -22.26
C LEU A 307 13.20 -3.65 -21.95
N PHE A 308 12.45 -3.06 -21.02
CA PHE A 308 11.09 -3.49 -20.70
C PHE A 308 10.12 -3.20 -21.86
N ALA A 309 10.21 -2.01 -22.47
CA ALA A 309 9.36 -1.65 -23.60
C ALA A 309 9.60 -2.56 -24.81
N GLU A 310 10.87 -2.89 -25.09
CA GLU A 310 11.24 -3.88 -26.12
C GLU A 310 10.64 -5.26 -25.80
N TRP A 311 10.77 -5.72 -24.56
CA TRP A 311 10.23 -7.00 -24.12
C TRP A 311 8.71 -7.07 -24.31
N PHE A 312 7.98 -6.04 -23.88
CA PHE A 312 6.53 -5.93 -24.11
C PHE A 312 6.20 -5.92 -25.61
N ALA A 313 6.94 -5.14 -26.41
CA ALA A 313 6.71 -5.04 -27.84
C ALA A 313 6.85 -6.41 -28.55
N HIS A 314 7.84 -7.22 -28.15
CA HIS A 314 8.02 -8.56 -28.70
C HIS A 314 6.90 -9.52 -28.31
N ARG A 315 6.45 -9.50 -27.06
CA ARG A 315 5.37 -10.38 -26.58
C ARG A 315 4.04 -10.10 -27.25
N GLU A 316 3.77 -8.84 -27.52
CA GLU A 316 2.53 -8.39 -28.15
C GLU A 316 2.58 -8.40 -29.68
N GLN A 317 3.70 -8.82 -30.26
CA GLN A 317 3.94 -8.76 -31.72
C GLN A 317 3.68 -7.36 -32.29
N SER A 318 4.06 -6.34 -31.52
CA SER A 318 3.87 -4.93 -31.87
C SER A 318 4.78 -4.52 -33.02
N GLU A 319 4.31 -3.60 -33.86
CA GLU A 319 5.14 -2.97 -34.91
C GLU A 319 6.39 -2.27 -34.34
N TRP A 320 6.37 -1.91 -33.06
CA TRP A 320 7.47 -1.27 -32.35
C TRP A 320 8.63 -2.21 -32.02
N ALA A 321 8.43 -3.53 -32.17
CA ALA A 321 9.50 -4.52 -32.10
C ALA A 321 10.28 -4.66 -33.41
N THR A 322 9.80 -4.07 -34.52
CA THR A 322 10.49 -4.14 -35.81
C THR A 322 11.75 -3.27 -35.82
N PRO A 323 12.82 -3.63 -36.56
CA PRO A 323 14.03 -2.82 -36.66
C PRO A 323 13.77 -1.37 -37.09
N ALA A 324 12.71 -1.13 -37.88
CA ALA A 324 12.35 0.21 -38.34
C ALA A 324 11.82 1.13 -37.22
N LYS A 325 11.07 0.59 -36.26
CA LYS A 325 10.47 1.35 -35.14
C LYS A 325 11.20 1.19 -33.82
N LYS A 326 12.03 0.16 -33.67
CA LYS A 326 12.79 -0.09 -32.43
C LYS A 326 13.71 1.08 -32.04
N GLY A 327 14.35 1.74 -33.01
CA GLY A 327 15.16 2.94 -32.74
C GLY A 327 14.34 4.13 -32.25
N LEU A 328 13.09 4.26 -32.72
CA LEU A 328 12.15 5.28 -32.25
C LEU A 328 11.64 4.96 -30.83
N LEU A 329 11.32 3.70 -30.54
CA LEU A 329 10.97 3.25 -29.19
C LEU A 329 12.11 3.51 -28.20
N CYS A 330 13.34 3.17 -28.61
CA CYS A 330 14.56 3.44 -27.86
C CYS A 330 14.71 4.93 -27.57
N THR A 331 14.55 5.78 -28.58
CA THR A 331 14.61 7.23 -28.41
C THR A 331 13.53 7.74 -27.45
N ALA A 332 12.30 7.24 -27.57
CA ALA A 332 11.20 7.60 -26.66
C ALA A 332 11.56 7.27 -25.20
N CYS A 333 12.03 6.05 -24.94
CA CYS A 333 12.40 5.61 -23.59
C CYS A 333 13.63 6.35 -23.05
N LEU A 334 14.65 6.56 -23.88
CA LEU A 334 15.90 7.21 -23.47
C LEU A 334 15.74 8.70 -23.18
N LEU A 335 14.78 9.36 -23.85
CA LEU A 335 14.58 10.80 -23.74
C LEU A 335 13.34 11.20 -22.93
N HIS A 336 12.53 10.26 -22.41
CA HIS A 336 11.27 10.64 -21.78
C HIS A 336 11.43 11.56 -20.55
N ASP A 337 12.54 11.40 -19.82
CA ASP A 337 12.86 12.16 -18.62
C ASP A 337 13.82 13.34 -18.86
N VAL A 338 14.22 13.65 -20.10
CA VAL A 338 15.21 14.74 -20.32
C VAL A 338 14.69 16.12 -19.92
N GLY A 339 13.37 16.31 -19.80
CA GLY A 339 12.78 17.50 -19.21
C GLY A 339 13.14 17.72 -17.73
N CYS A 340 13.61 16.69 -17.03
CA CYS A 340 14.16 16.79 -15.67
C CYS A 340 15.57 17.42 -15.67
N ALA A 341 16.27 17.47 -16.80
CA ALA A 341 17.59 18.08 -16.88
C ALA A 341 17.51 19.61 -16.94
N GLY A 342 18.43 20.30 -16.24
CA GLY A 342 18.49 21.77 -16.26
C GLY A 342 18.63 22.40 -17.65
N ARG A 343 19.16 21.67 -18.65
CA ARG A 343 19.25 22.13 -20.05
C ARG A 343 17.88 22.26 -20.72
N PHE A 344 16.90 21.45 -20.31
CA PHE A 344 15.55 21.39 -20.88
C PHE A 344 14.49 21.78 -19.84
N ASP A 345 14.90 22.51 -18.80
CA ASP A 345 14.02 23.03 -17.75
C ASP A 345 13.28 24.29 -18.23
N GLY A 346 12.32 24.09 -19.15
CA GLY A 346 11.48 25.14 -19.71
C GLY A 346 10.20 25.42 -18.90
N PRO A 347 9.31 26.29 -19.40
CA PRO A 347 8.11 26.73 -18.68
C PRO A 347 6.97 25.72 -18.60
N GLN A 348 6.99 24.66 -19.40
CA GLN A 348 5.96 23.63 -19.47
C GLN A 348 6.29 22.45 -18.56
N ARG A 349 5.37 21.50 -18.36
CA ARG A 349 5.65 20.31 -17.56
C ARG A 349 6.87 19.55 -18.09
N PHE A 350 7.62 18.87 -17.21
CA PHE A 350 8.82 18.14 -17.62
C PHE A 350 8.53 17.08 -18.71
N GLU A 351 7.34 16.48 -18.70
CA GLU A 351 6.95 15.51 -19.73
C GLU A 351 6.83 16.16 -21.11
N VAL A 352 6.34 17.41 -21.16
CA VAL A 352 6.20 18.16 -22.42
C VAL A 352 7.56 18.68 -22.88
N GLU A 353 8.37 19.21 -21.98
CA GLU A 353 9.73 19.66 -22.30
C GLU A 353 10.61 18.49 -22.79
N GLY A 354 10.49 17.32 -22.17
CA GLY A 354 11.13 16.09 -22.63
C GLY A 354 10.66 15.66 -24.02
N ALA A 355 9.35 15.74 -24.27
CA ALA A 355 8.77 15.43 -25.58
C ALA A 355 9.26 16.41 -26.66
N ASP A 356 9.33 17.71 -26.37
CA ASP A 356 9.80 18.75 -27.28
C ASP A 356 11.30 18.60 -27.59
N ALA A 357 12.10 18.25 -26.59
CA ALA A 357 13.52 17.94 -26.75
C ALA A 357 13.73 16.70 -27.64
N ALA A 358 12.96 15.63 -27.40
CA ALA A 358 12.99 14.43 -28.23
C ALA A 358 12.54 14.71 -29.67
N ALA A 359 11.49 15.50 -29.87
CA ALA A 359 11.03 15.89 -31.20
C ALA A 359 12.08 16.70 -31.96
N THR A 360 12.81 17.60 -31.27
CA THR A 360 13.91 18.35 -31.87
C THR A 360 15.04 17.42 -32.29
N PHE A 361 15.46 16.51 -31.40
CA PHE A 361 16.47 15.50 -31.70
C PHE A 361 16.08 14.62 -32.92
N LEU A 362 14.82 14.18 -32.99
CA LEU A 362 14.34 13.35 -34.10
C LEU A 362 14.30 14.12 -35.43
N ARG A 363 13.92 15.42 -35.42
CA ARG A 363 13.96 16.28 -36.61
C ARG A 363 15.37 16.47 -37.15
N GLU A 364 16.35 16.64 -36.25
CA GLU A 364 17.77 16.76 -36.61
C GLU A 364 18.34 15.46 -37.22
N ASN A 365 17.67 14.33 -37.02
CA ASN A 365 18.01 13.02 -37.60
C ASN A 365 17.08 12.63 -38.76
N ASP A 366 16.40 13.59 -39.40
CA ASP A 366 15.56 13.42 -40.59
C ASP A 366 14.42 12.38 -40.43
N VAL A 367 13.90 12.21 -39.21
CA VAL A 367 12.77 11.30 -38.95
C VAL A 367 11.46 11.91 -39.48
N PRO A 368 10.56 11.12 -40.11
CA PRO A 368 9.28 11.63 -40.58
C PRO A 368 8.42 12.24 -39.47
N GLN A 369 7.72 13.34 -39.79
CA GLN A 369 6.88 14.07 -38.83
C GLN A 369 5.82 13.20 -38.13
N SER A 370 5.24 12.22 -38.82
CA SER A 370 4.26 11.29 -38.23
C SER A 370 4.84 10.36 -37.17
N GLU A 371 6.13 10.01 -37.27
CA GLU A 371 6.83 9.20 -36.28
C GLU A 371 7.29 10.06 -35.10
N ILE A 372 7.70 11.30 -35.38
CA ILE A 372 7.99 12.31 -34.35
C ILE A 372 6.78 12.54 -33.45
N GLU A 373 5.59 12.68 -34.03
CA GLU A 373 4.34 12.88 -33.28
C GLU A 373 4.01 11.68 -32.39
N GLN A 374 4.24 10.45 -32.84
CA GLN A 374 4.04 9.25 -32.02
C GLN A 374 5.00 9.19 -30.82
N VAL A 375 6.28 9.51 -31.03
CA VAL A 375 7.27 9.57 -29.94
C VAL A 375 6.95 10.70 -28.97
N TRP A 376 6.60 11.89 -29.49
CA TRP A 376 6.21 13.03 -28.68
C TRP A 376 5.00 12.70 -27.80
N GLN A 377 3.96 12.07 -28.36
CA GLN A 377 2.77 11.66 -27.60
C GLN A 377 3.12 10.63 -26.51
N ALA A 378 3.99 9.66 -26.82
CA ALA A 378 4.42 8.66 -25.85
C ALA A 378 5.13 9.29 -24.66
N ILE A 379 6.03 10.24 -24.91
CA ILE A 379 6.74 10.97 -23.86
C ILE A 379 5.79 11.91 -23.11
N ALA A 380 5.02 12.75 -23.78
CA ALA A 380 4.17 13.74 -23.10
C ALA A 380 3.11 13.12 -22.17
N LEU A 381 2.69 11.87 -22.46
CA LEU A 381 1.59 11.19 -21.76
C LEU A 381 2.05 10.07 -20.83
N HIS A 382 3.35 9.75 -20.74
CA HIS A 382 3.81 8.56 -19.98
C HIS A 382 3.38 8.59 -18.50
N THR A 383 3.27 9.77 -17.88
CA THR A 383 2.79 9.96 -16.50
C THR A 383 1.26 10.06 -16.36
N THR A 384 0.48 9.89 -17.42
CA THR A 384 -0.98 10.12 -17.43
C THR A 384 -1.77 8.81 -17.49
N PRO A 385 -2.30 8.31 -16.35
CA PRO A 385 -3.06 7.07 -16.30
C PRO A 385 -4.33 7.08 -17.15
N GLY A 386 -4.63 5.95 -17.79
CA GLY A 386 -5.85 5.73 -18.56
C GLY A 386 -5.80 6.28 -19.99
N ILE A 387 -4.99 7.31 -20.25
CA ILE A 387 -4.83 7.92 -21.58
C ILE A 387 -3.68 7.25 -22.35
N ALA A 388 -2.49 7.18 -21.75
CA ALA A 388 -1.31 6.65 -22.45
C ALA A 388 -1.47 5.18 -22.86
N GLU A 389 -2.21 4.37 -22.09
CA GLU A 389 -2.50 2.98 -22.42
C GLU A 389 -3.46 2.81 -23.62
N ARG A 390 -4.20 3.86 -24.00
CA ARG A 390 -5.24 3.79 -25.04
C ARG A 390 -4.92 4.58 -26.31
N ILE A 391 -4.09 5.60 -26.21
CA ILE A 391 -3.90 6.57 -27.31
C ILE A 391 -3.03 6.04 -28.46
N SER A 392 -1.96 5.30 -28.15
CA SER A 392 -1.09 4.69 -29.15
C SER A 392 -0.31 3.51 -28.58
N SER A 393 0.12 2.59 -29.45
CA SER A 393 0.95 1.45 -29.04
C SER A 393 2.27 1.90 -28.42
N CYS A 394 2.88 2.98 -28.93
CA CYS A 394 4.12 3.54 -28.37
C CYS A 394 3.91 4.04 -26.94
N ALA A 395 2.90 4.88 -26.72
CA ALA A 395 2.60 5.46 -25.41
C ALA A 395 2.29 4.38 -24.39
N ARG A 396 1.56 3.34 -24.80
CA ARG A 396 1.25 2.19 -23.94
C ARG A 396 2.51 1.42 -23.55
N LEU A 397 3.39 1.12 -24.51
CA LEU A 397 4.64 0.37 -24.25
C LEU A 397 5.58 1.15 -23.32
N VAL A 398 5.79 2.44 -23.58
CA VAL A 398 6.62 3.30 -22.72
C VAL A 398 6.04 3.37 -21.31
N ARG A 399 4.73 3.59 -21.19
CA ARG A 399 4.07 3.66 -19.88
C ARG A 399 4.11 2.33 -19.13
N GLN A 400 3.85 1.20 -19.79
CA GLN A 400 3.94 -0.11 -19.14
C GLN A 400 5.36 -0.40 -18.67
N ALA A 401 6.37 -0.02 -19.45
CA ALA A 401 7.77 -0.15 -19.09
C ALA A 401 8.16 0.74 -17.89
N VAL A 402 7.72 2.00 -17.85
CA VAL A 402 7.92 2.89 -16.68
C VAL A 402 7.24 2.29 -15.44
N LEU A 403 6.00 1.82 -15.57
CA LEU A 403 5.28 1.20 -14.46
C LEU A 403 5.97 -0.07 -13.96
N LEU A 404 6.47 -0.93 -14.86
CA LEU A 404 7.23 -2.12 -14.47
C LEU A 404 8.53 -1.70 -13.77
N ASP A 405 9.24 -0.67 -14.26
CA ASP A 405 10.44 -0.18 -13.59
C ASP A 405 10.17 0.33 -12.17
N PHE A 406 9.00 0.90 -11.92
CA PHE A 406 8.57 1.33 -10.59
C PHE A 406 7.78 0.27 -9.80
N GLY A 407 7.83 -0.99 -10.24
CA GLY A 407 7.35 -2.13 -9.47
C GLY A 407 5.87 -2.49 -9.65
N LYS A 408 5.20 -1.96 -10.68
CA LYS A 408 3.88 -2.45 -11.05
C LYS A 408 3.97 -3.88 -11.55
N PHE A 409 3.26 -4.78 -10.90
CA PHE A 409 3.16 -6.17 -11.32
C PHE A 409 2.38 -6.30 -12.65
N PHE A 410 2.96 -7.03 -13.60
CA PHE A 410 2.32 -7.41 -14.87
C PHE A 410 2.20 -8.93 -15.00
N SER A 411 3.29 -9.65 -14.75
CA SER A 411 3.35 -11.11 -14.67
C SER A 411 4.64 -11.51 -13.94
N GLN A 412 4.73 -12.77 -13.50
CA GLN A 412 5.95 -13.28 -12.87
C GLN A 412 7.16 -13.16 -13.81
N GLU A 413 6.99 -13.43 -15.10
CA GLU A 413 8.07 -13.32 -16.07
C GLU A 413 8.56 -11.87 -16.24
N ALA A 414 7.67 -10.89 -16.10
CA ALA A 414 8.03 -9.48 -16.12
C ALA A 414 8.86 -9.11 -14.88
N GLU A 415 8.48 -9.62 -13.71
CA GLU A 415 9.19 -9.37 -12.45
C GLU A 415 10.57 -10.05 -12.42
N ASP A 416 10.66 -11.27 -12.92
CA ASP A 416 11.94 -11.97 -13.10
C ASP A 416 12.85 -11.19 -14.05
N PHE A 417 12.30 -10.69 -15.16
CA PHE A 417 13.06 -9.88 -16.11
C PHE A 417 13.49 -8.53 -15.54
N ARG A 418 12.63 -7.89 -14.73
CA ARG A 418 12.96 -6.68 -13.99
C ARG A 418 14.11 -6.93 -13.03
N SER A 419 14.02 -7.96 -12.19
CA SER A 419 15.05 -8.34 -11.21
C SER A 419 16.40 -8.56 -11.88
N LEU A 420 16.43 -9.28 -13.01
CA LEU A 420 17.66 -9.49 -13.80
C LEU A 420 18.23 -8.20 -14.40
N THR A 421 17.34 -7.30 -14.85
CA THR A 421 17.71 -6.03 -15.46
C THR A 421 18.29 -5.07 -14.41
N GLU A 422 17.75 -5.05 -13.19
CA GLU A 422 18.24 -4.23 -12.08
C GLU A 422 19.65 -4.64 -11.62
N LEU A 423 20.01 -5.93 -11.72
CA LEU A 423 21.38 -6.39 -11.47
C LEU A 423 22.39 -5.81 -12.46
N SER A 424 21.98 -5.58 -13.71
CA SER A 424 22.82 -5.02 -14.78
C SER A 424 22.82 -3.49 -14.76
N PHE A 425 21.71 -2.87 -14.36
CA PHE A 425 21.49 -1.42 -14.36
C PHE A 425 20.93 -0.96 -13.00
N PRO A 426 21.80 -0.64 -12.03
CA PRO A 426 21.35 -0.35 -10.66
C PRO A 426 20.42 0.86 -10.59
N ARG A 427 19.45 0.81 -9.66
CA ARG A 427 18.43 1.87 -9.46
C ARG A 427 19.01 3.20 -8.97
N LEU A 428 20.06 3.15 -8.14
CA LEU A 428 20.74 4.32 -7.59
C LEU A 428 19.78 5.32 -6.87
N ALA A 429 18.75 4.81 -6.18
CA ALA A 429 17.72 5.61 -5.50
C ALA A 429 16.97 6.58 -6.44
N ILE A 430 16.65 6.09 -7.65
CA ILE A 430 15.93 6.86 -8.68
C ILE A 430 14.63 7.49 -8.15
N GLU A 431 13.90 6.82 -7.27
CA GLU A 431 12.63 7.30 -6.71
C GLU A 431 12.81 8.62 -5.96
N LYS A 432 13.89 8.70 -5.17
CA LYS A 432 14.25 9.94 -4.49
C LYS A 432 14.72 10.99 -5.49
N ILE A 433 15.67 10.63 -6.36
CA ILE A 433 16.33 11.60 -7.26
C ILE A 433 15.32 12.21 -8.24
N LEU A 434 14.47 11.40 -8.87
CA LEU A 434 13.46 11.86 -9.81
C LEU A 434 12.41 12.71 -9.08
N GLY A 435 11.91 12.24 -7.94
CA GLY A 435 10.97 12.99 -7.11
C GLY A 435 11.50 14.36 -6.71
N ASP A 436 12.73 14.43 -6.21
CA ASP A 436 13.38 15.67 -5.79
C ASP A 436 13.54 16.66 -6.96
N ILE A 437 14.01 16.20 -8.13
CA ILE A 437 14.18 17.06 -9.31
C ILE A 437 12.84 17.64 -9.77
N VAL A 438 11.80 16.81 -9.85
CA VAL A 438 10.46 17.23 -10.29
C VAL A 438 9.87 18.24 -9.32
N VAL A 439 10.03 18.01 -8.01
CA VAL A 439 9.58 18.93 -6.97
C VAL A 439 10.37 20.24 -7.00
N GLU A 440 11.70 20.21 -7.14
CA GLU A 440 12.54 21.41 -7.21
C GLU A 440 12.17 22.29 -8.43
N GLN A 441 11.92 21.67 -9.59
CA GLN A 441 11.41 22.39 -10.76
C GLN A 441 10.02 23.00 -10.48
N ALA A 442 9.13 22.26 -9.82
CA ALA A 442 7.79 22.70 -9.50
C ALA A 442 7.76 23.81 -8.42
N GLU A 443 8.71 23.83 -7.49
CA GLU A 443 8.89 24.90 -6.50
C GLU A 443 9.36 26.20 -7.16
N ARG A 444 10.31 26.11 -8.10
CA ARG A 444 10.78 27.26 -8.88
C ARG A 444 9.70 27.79 -9.83
N GLN A 445 8.89 26.90 -10.41
CA GLN A 445 7.83 27.26 -11.33
C GLN A 445 6.56 26.43 -11.12
N PRO A 446 5.64 26.89 -10.24
CA PRO A 446 4.43 26.14 -9.89
C PRO A 446 3.51 25.78 -11.05
N THR A 447 3.56 26.52 -12.17
CA THR A 447 2.78 26.21 -13.37
C THR A 447 3.18 24.88 -14.03
N LYS A 448 4.39 24.37 -13.74
CA LYS A 448 4.87 23.06 -14.21
C LYS A 448 4.19 21.88 -13.50
N ALA A 449 3.52 22.13 -12.37
CA ALA A 449 2.87 21.12 -11.56
C ALA A 449 1.37 21.42 -11.34
N PRO A 450 0.52 21.23 -12.38
CA PRO A 450 -0.93 21.33 -12.22
C PRO A 450 -1.44 20.47 -11.06
N HIS A 451 -2.44 20.95 -10.32
CA HIS A 451 -2.95 20.26 -9.12
C HIS A 451 -3.34 18.77 -9.36
N ALA A 452 -3.89 18.44 -10.53
CA ALA A 452 -4.30 17.07 -10.87
C ALA A 452 -3.25 16.27 -11.66
N SER A 453 -1.96 16.66 -11.62
CA SER A 453 -0.85 15.90 -12.24
C SER A 453 0.03 15.22 -11.20
N TRP A 454 0.81 14.22 -11.65
CA TRP A 454 1.81 13.55 -10.79
C TRP A 454 2.81 14.53 -10.17
N PRO A 455 3.43 15.48 -10.91
CA PRO A 455 4.24 16.55 -10.29
C PRO A 455 3.47 17.38 -9.25
N GLY A 456 2.18 17.66 -9.48
CA GLY A 456 1.34 18.40 -8.54
C GLY A 456 1.07 17.63 -7.25
N VAL A 457 0.99 16.30 -7.33
CA VAL A 457 0.85 15.40 -6.18
C VAL A 457 2.14 15.40 -5.36
N LEU A 458 3.30 15.25 -6.00
CA LEU A 458 4.61 15.31 -5.34
C LEU A 458 4.89 16.64 -4.65
N LEU A 459 4.54 17.76 -5.31
CA LEU A 459 4.72 19.10 -4.75
C LEU A 459 3.86 19.31 -3.50
N ARG A 460 2.62 18.79 -3.47
CA ARG A 460 1.78 18.86 -2.28
C ARG A 460 2.38 18.08 -1.12
N ALA A 461 2.80 16.83 -1.37
CA ALA A 461 3.43 16.00 -0.35
C ALA A 461 4.70 16.65 0.23
N LYS A 462 5.54 17.29 -0.60
CA LYS A 462 6.72 18.02 -0.08
C LYS A 462 6.32 19.25 0.75
N ARG A 463 5.25 19.97 0.37
CA ARG A 463 4.75 21.12 1.14
C ARG A 463 4.09 20.74 2.45
N GLU A 464 3.46 19.57 2.50
CA GLU A 464 2.86 19.00 3.72
C GLU A 464 3.96 18.58 4.71
N GLU A 465 5.09 18.07 4.22
CA GLU A 465 6.24 17.66 5.04
C GLU A 465 7.59 18.20 4.51
N PRO A 466 7.89 19.50 4.73
CA PRO A 466 9.10 20.12 4.17
C PRO A 466 10.40 19.46 4.65
N GLU A 467 10.43 18.99 5.90
CA GLU A 467 11.59 18.38 6.57
C GLU A 467 11.82 16.91 6.17
N TRP A 468 10.95 16.32 5.35
CA TRP A 468 11.14 14.95 4.88
C TRP A 468 12.23 14.87 3.79
N GLU A 469 13.27 14.09 4.10
CA GLU A 469 14.45 13.87 3.26
C GLU A 469 14.48 12.49 2.59
N GLY A 470 13.42 11.67 2.75
CA GLY A 470 13.30 10.36 2.11
C GLY A 470 12.75 10.44 0.68
N VAL A 471 12.36 9.30 0.12
CA VAL A 471 11.56 9.27 -1.13
C VAL A 471 10.26 10.02 -0.89
N ASN A 472 9.87 10.92 -1.79
CA ASN A 472 8.64 11.69 -1.66
C ASN A 472 7.44 10.75 -1.36
N LYS A 473 6.64 11.07 -0.34
CA LYS A 473 5.58 10.18 0.15
C LYS A 473 4.47 9.91 -0.87
N ALA A 474 4.37 10.73 -1.92
CA ALA A 474 3.40 10.57 -2.98
C ALA A 474 4.03 10.18 -4.33
N PHE A 475 5.28 9.72 -4.30
CA PHE A 475 5.93 9.02 -5.41
C PHE A 475 5.25 7.66 -5.60
#